data_AF-V8RAF7-F1
#
_entry.id   AF-V8RAF7-F1
#
_cell.length_a   1.000
_cell.length_b   1.000
_cell.length_c   1.000
_cell.angle_alpha   90.00
_cell.angle_beta   90.00
_cell.angle_gamma   90.00
#
_symmetry.space_group_name_H-M   'P 1'
#
loop_
_entity.id
_entity.type
_entity.pdbx_description
1 polymer ?
#
loop_
_entity_poly.entity_id
_entity_poly.type
_entity_poly.pdbx_seq_one_letter_code
_entity_poly.pdbx_strand_id
1 'polypeptide(L)'
;MARNKDIPRVQNPPQGDGHHVTWRYMTAVELAEREAGQNAYDAMLARQEAFERSREVAANKPEAVRAGCVFAKSCKLPDAIIDYSNPSGMVPTDSLKDYGELILLGAREVDESGGIPLKKISANAIPVGFGSLALAGSAIEALPALVSSAVAAPLLGLVALLMPSSLGDSALYTDEQLNTLKQARTRVRLRVEQQADGSLKGYGFYTGKNRDWEMVDVVQFIARGDRFVADLDEGVELLWTPAVDGSDILGIPALEAAPQAPHIWVYPPTKAADGILVNPVYPPEYRDFILVFPAGAGMRPLYLVASISQGNYHQKPKNLPAYPDARWATPKTPIKGGGGLRPRWKDREGIIYEWDFRHGAIEKYTKRGRHLGEYNHETGEQTKPADPTRRIEP
;
A
#
# COMPACT_ATOMS: atom_id res chain seq x y z
N MET A 1 -79.13 -25.62 -4.98
CA MET A 1 -79.46 -24.41 -4.19
C MET A 1 -78.57 -24.38 -2.96
N ALA A 2 -77.44 -23.66 -3.03
CA ALA A 2 -76.58 -23.45 -1.87
C ALA A 2 -77.34 -22.56 -0.86
N ARG A 3 -77.49 -23.03 0.37
CA ARG A 3 -78.19 -22.28 1.43
C ARG A 3 -77.41 -20.99 1.72
N ASN A 4 -78.10 -19.85 1.79
CA ASN A 4 -77.57 -18.53 2.18
C ASN A 4 -76.96 -18.45 3.61
N LYS A 5 -76.52 -19.56 4.20
CA LYS A 5 -76.00 -19.63 5.57
C LYS A 5 -74.57 -19.12 5.71
N ASP A 6 -73.80 -19.07 4.62
CA ASP A 6 -72.36 -18.74 4.66
C ASP A 6 -72.04 -17.35 4.07
N ILE A 7 -73.05 -16.58 3.66
CA ILE A 7 -72.86 -15.23 3.10
C ILE A 7 -72.90 -14.19 4.23
N PRO A 8 -71.84 -13.37 4.43
CA PRO A 8 -71.84 -12.32 5.45
C PRO A 8 -72.94 -11.29 5.21
N ARG A 9 -73.48 -10.72 6.30
CA ARG A 9 -74.52 -9.68 6.27
C ARG A 9 -73.91 -8.31 6.54
N VAL A 10 -74.41 -7.31 5.83
CA VAL A 10 -74.04 -5.90 6.00
C VAL A 10 -75.29 -5.07 6.29
N GLN A 11 -75.10 -3.97 7.02
CA GLN A 11 -76.18 -3.08 7.42
C GLN A 11 -76.68 -2.30 6.21
N ASN A 12 -78.00 -2.16 6.07
CA ASN A 12 -78.58 -1.30 5.04
C ASN A 12 -78.39 0.18 5.41
N PRO A 13 -78.29 1.07 4.40
CA PRO A 13 -78.39 2.50 4.65
C PRO A 13 -79.73 2.82 5.35
N PRO A 14 -79.75 3.77 6.30
CA PRO A 14 -80.99 4.12 6.99
C PRO A 14 -82.06 4.61 6.00
N GLN A 15 -83.28 4.08 6.12
CA GLN A 15 -84.46 4.54 5.38
C GLN A 15 -85.56 4.93 6.38
N GLY A 16 -86.20 6.08 6.13
CA GLY A 16 -87.21 6.67 7.03
C GLY A 16 -86.62 7.21 8.33
N ASP A 17 -87.44 7.27 9.38
CA ASP A 17 -87.28 8.00 10.64
C ASP A 17 -86.13 7.50 11.55
N GLY A 18 -85.14 6.78 11.02
CA GLY A 18 -83.87 6.48 11.67
C GLY A 18 -83.89 5.43 12.79
N HIS A 19 -85.05 4.89 13.16
CA HIS A 19 -85.18 4.04 14.34
C HIS A 19 -85.13 2.51 14.11
N HIS A 20 -84.98 2.02 12.86
CA HIS A 20 -84.88 0.58 12.58
C HIS A 20 -83.65 0.24 11.71
N VAL A 21 -82.73 -0.55 12.28
CA VAL A 21 -81.57 -1.09 11.58
C VAL A 21 -81.95 -2.40 10.87
N THR A 22 -81.87 -2.44 9.55
CA THR A 22 -82.09 -3.66 8.75
C THR A 22 -80.78 -4.16 8.13
N TRP A 23 -80.68 -5.48 7.93
CA TRP A 23 -79.47 -6.16 7.45
C TRP A 23 -79.75 -6.95 6.19
N ARG A 24 -78.90 -6.81 5.17
CA ARG A 24 -78.96 -7.61 3.93
C ARG A 24 -77.71 -8.48 3.76
N TYR A 25 -77.83 -9.51 2.93
CA TYR A 25 -76.65 -10.27 2.49
C TYR A 25 -75.79 -9.40 1.58
N MET A 26 -74.47 -9.58 1.66
CA MET A 26 -73.54 -8.95 0.72
C MET A 26 -73.86 -9.40 -0.71
N THR A 27 -73.83 -8.46 -1.64
CA THR A 27 -73.93 -8.74 -3.07
C THR A 27 -72.64 -9.37 -3.58
N ALA A 28 -72.68 -10.04 -4.73
CA ALA A 28 -71.49 -10.65 -5.34
C ALA A 28 -70.34 -9.65 -5.56
N VAL A 29 -70.67 -8.38 -5.84
CA VAL A 29 -69.69 -7.30 -6.01
C VAL A 29 -69.03 -6.95 -4.67
N GLU A 30 -69.80 -6.78 -3.59
CA GLU A 30 -69.25 -6.46 -2.26
C GLU A 30 -68.43 -7.62 -1.67
N LEU A 31 -68.81 -8.87 -1.98
CA LEU A 31 -68.00 -10.06 -1.64
C LEU A 31 -66.65 -10.03 -2.36
N ALA A 32 -66.64 -9.73 -3.66
CA ALA A 32 -65.42 -9.63 -4.45
C ALA A 32 -64.51 -8.47 -3.96
N GLU A 33 -65.09 -7.33 -3.59
CA GLU A 33 -64.33 -6.20 -3.01
C GLU A 33 -63.72 -6.56 -1.65
N ARG A 34 -64.45 -7.30 -0.82
CA ARG A 34 -63.95 -7.77 0.48
C ARG A 34 -62.83 -8.81 0.31
N GLU A 35 -62.99 -9.77 -0.59
CA GLU A 35 -61.94 -10.74 -0.91
C GLU A 35 -60.70 -10.05 -1.49
N ALA A 36 -60.88 -9.06 -2.38
CA ALA A 36 -59.77 -8.26 -2.89
C ALA A 36 -59.07 -7.46 -1.78
N GLY A 37 -59.82 -6.89 -0.84
CA GLY A 37 -59.28 -6.19 0.34
C GLY A 37 -58.52 -7.12 1.28
N GLN A 38 -59.03 -8.34 1.53
CA GLN A 38 -58.35 -9.36 2.32
C GLN A 38 -57.06 -9.83 1.63
N ASN A 39 -57.11 -10.14 0.34
CA ASN A 39 -55.93 -10.53 -0.43
C ASN A 39 -54.87 -9.41 -0.45
N ALA A 40 -55.28 -8.14 -0.53
CA ALA A 40 -54.35 -7.00 -0.45
C ALA A 40 -53.70 -6.87 0.94
N TYR A 41 -54.47 -7.11 2.00
CA TYR A 41 -53.98 -7.13 3.38
C TYR A 41 -53.00 -8.28 3.62
N ASP A 42 -53.33 -9.49 3.18
CA ASP A 42 -52.46 -10.67 3.29
C ASP A 42 -51.17 -10.49 2.48
N ALA A 43 -51.26 -9.90 1.28
CA ALA A 43 -50.09 -9.55 0.48
C ALA A 43 -49.20 -8.47 1.14
N MET A 44 -49.80 -7.51 1.85
CA MET A 44 -49.05 -6.53 2.65
C MET A 44 -48.35 -7.21 3.83
N LEU A 45 -49.02 -8.09 4.54
CA LEU A 45 -48.45 -8.83 5.68
C LEU A 45 -47.29 -9.72 5.22
N ALA A 46 -47.44 -10.43 4.10
CA ALA A 46 -46.38 -11.26 3.52
C ALA A 46 -45.16 -10.43 3.10
N ARG A 47 -45.34 -9.19 2.61
CA ARG A 47 -44.24 -8.26 2.32
C ARG A 47 -43.54 -7.80 3.60
N GLN A 48 -44.29 -7.57 4.67
CA GLN A 48 -43.71 -7.17 5.96
C GLN A 48 -42.90 -8.31 6.58
N GLU A 49 -43.41 -9.55 6.57
CA GLU A 49 -42.64 -10.71 7.03
C GLU A 49 -41.40 -10.98 6.18
N ALA A 50 -41.50 -10.80 4.85
CA ALA A 50 -40.35 -10.92 3.97
C ALA A 50 -39.30 -9.83 4.27
N PHE A 51 -39.74 -8.61 4.59
CA PHE A 51 -38.87 -7.52 5.00
C PHE A 51 -38.21 -7.80 6.36
N GLU A 52 -38.94 -8.30 7.35
CA GLU A 52 -38.41 -8.66 8.67
C GLU A 52 -37.41 -9.82 8.57
N ARG A 53 -37.74 -10.89 7.82
CA ARG A 53 -36.77 -11.95 7.52
C ARG A 53 -35.54 -11.45 6.77
N SER A 54 -35.69 -10.49 5.85
CA SER A 54 -34.54 -9.89 5.17
C SER A 54 -33.65 -9.09 6.12
N ARG A 55 -34.24 -8.45 7.15
CA ARG A 55 -33.48 -7.76 8.21
C ARG A 55 -32.76 -8.73 9.12
N GLU A 56 -33.38 -9.84 9.52
CA GLU A 56 -32.73 -10.87 10.33
C GLU A 56 -31.58 -11.56 9.57
N VAL A 57 -31.78 -11.86 8.28
CA VAL A 57 -30.72 -12.39 7.41
C VAL A 57 -29.59 -11.37 7.20
N ALA A 58 -29.91 -10.08 7.10
CA ALA A 58 -28.89 -9.02 7.04
C ALA A 58 -28.13 -8.86 8.36
N ALA A 59 -28.79 -9.04 9.52
CA ALA A 59 -28.16 -9.00 10.83
C ALA A 59 -27.27 -10.22 11.12
N ASN A 60 -27.60 -11.38 10.56
CA ASN A 60 -26.86 -12.64 10.73
C ASN A 60 -25.88 -12.95 9.60
N LYS A 61 -25.66 -12.01 8.66
CA LYS A 61 -24.61 -12.16 7.66
C LYS A 61 -23.26 -11.87 8.32
N PRO A 62 -22.24 -12.76 8.24
CA PRO A 62 -20.89 -12.37 8.63
C PRO A 62 -20.54 -11.10 7.86
N GLU A 63 -20.15 -10.05 8.59
CA GLU A 63 -19.92 -8.72 8.02
C GLU A 63 -19.08 -8.86 6.75
N ALA A 64 -19.70 -8.55 5.61
CA ALA A 64 -18.98 -8.46 4.36
C ALA A 64 -17.91 -7.39 4.55
N VAL A 65 -16.65 -7.71 4.25
CA VAL A 65 -15.49 -6.83 4.29
C VAL A 65 -15.92 -5.41 3.93
N ARG A 66 -15.93 -4.51 4.93
CA ARG A 66 -16.33 -3.12 4.71
C ARG A 66 -15.42 -2.54 3.63
N ALA A 67 -16.00 -2.12 2.51
CA ALA A 67 -15.31 -1.47 1.39
C ALA A 67 -14.80 -0.05 1.73
N GLY A 68 -14.29 0.15 2.95
CA GLY A 68 -13.96 1.44 3.55
C GLY A 68 -12.80 1.41 4.56
N CYS A 69 -12.28 0.24 4.94
CA CYS A 69 -11.18 0.18 5.91
C CYS A 69 -9.85 0.69 5.33
N VAL A 70 -8.97 1.17 6.20
CA VAL A 70 -7.61 1.63 5.90
C VAL A 70 -6.63 1.10 6.93
N PHE A 71 -5.39 0.85 6.53
CA PHE A 71 -4.33 0.37 7.40
C PHE A 71 -3.83 1.47 8.34
N ALA A 72 -3.57 2.65 7.78
CA ALA A 72 -3.16 3.83 8.52
C ALA A 72 -3.85 5.07 7.97
N LYS A 73 -4.21 5.99 8.87
CA LYS A 73 -4.72 7.33 8.56
C LYS A 73 -4.27 8.33 9.63
N SER A 74 -4.38 9.62 9.32
CA SER A 74 -4.09 10.68 10.27
C SER A 74 -5.05 10.63 11.46
N CYS A 75 -4.51 10.75 12.67
CA CYS A 75 -5.25 10.86 13.93
C CYS A 75 -6.01 12.19 14.07
N LYS A 76 -5.75 13.15 13.18
CA LYS A 76 -6.54 14.38 13.07
C LYS A 76 -7.90 14.16 12.42
N LEU A 77 -8.09 13.03 11.73
CA LEU A 77 -9.37 12.66 11.14
C LEU A 77 -10.27 11.99 12.20
N PRO A 78 -11.57 12.35 12.26
CA PRO A 78 -12.53 11.70 13.16
C PRO A 78 -12.67 10.19 12.94
N ASP A 79 -13.28 9.50 13.90
CA ASP A 79 -13.67 8.08 13.78
C ASP A 79 -14.43 7.83 12.47
N ALA A 80 -14.17 6.69 11.85
CA ALA A 80 -14.74 6.23 10.57
C ALA A 80 -14.39 7.09 9.34
N ILE A 81 -13.76 8.26 9.51
CA ILE A 81 -13.39 9.16 8.41
C ILE A 81 -11.97 8.88 7.96
N ILE A 82 -11.81 8.43 6.71
CA ILE A 82 -10.52 8.05 6.14
C ILE A 82 -9.90 9.13 5.25
N ASP A 83 -10.69 10.10 4.79
CA ASP A 83 -10.23 11.15 3.89
C ASP A 83 -10.40 12.54 4.51
N TYR A 84 -9.45 13.43 4.25
CA TYR A 84 -9.67 14.86 4.44
C TYR A 84 -10.78 15.36 3.51
N SER A 85 -11.78 16.02 4.09
CA SER A 85 -12.86 16.68 3.36
C SER A 85 -12.87 18.17 3.69
N ASN A 86 -12.26 18.98 2.82
CA ASN A 86 -12.33 20.44 2.90
C ASN A 86 -13.14 20.96 1.70
N PRO A 87 -14.14 21.86 1.90
CA PRO A 87 -14.87 22.50 0.80
C PRO A 87 -13.97 23.18 -0.25
N SER A 88 -12.78 23.66 0.15
CA SER A 88 -11.80 24.25 -0.77
C SER A 88 -10.96 23.23 -1.55
N GLY A 89 -11.08 21.93 -1.24
CA GLY A 89 -10.23 20.86 -1.77
C GLY A 89 -8.82 20.81 -1.18
N MET A 90 -8.48 21.69 -0.24
CA MET A 90 -7.15 21.74 0.38
C MET A 90 -6.97 20.62 1.40
N VAL A 91 -5.87 19.87 1.24
CA VAL A 91 -5.41 18.84 2.19
C VAL A 91 -4.17 19.37 2.91
N PRO A 92 -4.10 19.27 4.26
CA PRO A 92 -2.95 19.76 5.02
C PRO A 92 -1.70 18.90 4.79
N THR A 93 -0.53 19.50 4.95
CA THR A 93 0.71 18.75 5.16
C THR A 93 0.76 18.32 6.63
N ASP A 94 0.86 17.01 6.85
CA ASP A 94 0.86 16.42 8.19
C ASP A 94 2.26 15.97 8.61
N SER A 95 2.49 15.82 9.92
CA SER A 95 3.66 15.09 10.40
C SER A 95 3.40 13.60 10.30
N LEU A 96 4.43 12.79 10.04
CA LEU A 96 4.27 11.33 10.06
C LEU A 96 3.74 10.82 11.42
N LYS A 97 4.06 11.52 12.51
CA LYS A 97 3.55 11.22 13.86
C LYS A 97 2.03 11.24 13.95
N ASP A 98 1.36 11.98 13.05
CA ASP A 98 -0.10 12.00 12.99
C ASP A 98 -0.65 10.64 12.49
N TYR A 99 0.13 9.84 11.78
CA TYR A 99 -0.29 8.53 11.24
C TYR A 99 0.15 7.35 12.10
N GLY A 100 1.23 7.51 12.86
CA GLY A 100 1.78 6.43 13.67
C GLY A 100 3.20 6.67 14.18
N GLU A 101 3.71 5.69 14.90
CA GLU A 101 5.08 5.69 15.43
C GLU A 101 6.05 5.05 14.43
N LEU A 102 7.16 5.75 14.17
CA LEU A 102 8.21 5.31 13.25
C LEU A 102 9.31 4.56 14.00
N ILE A 103 9.66 3.38 13.50
CA ILE A 103 10.88 2.64 13.85
C ILE A 103 11.77 2.66 12.60
N LEU A 104 13.00 3.14 12.74
CA LEU A 104 13.99 3.21 11.68
C LEU A 104 15.15 2.28 12.02
N LEU A 105 15.42 1.34 11.12
CA LEU A 105 16.44 0.32 11.28
C LEU A 105 17.44 0.37 10.13
N GLY A 106 18.70 0.08 10.39
CA GLY A 106 19.76 0.01 9.39
C GLY A 106 20.73 -1.12 9.64
N ALA A 107 21.34 -1.60 8.57
CA ALA A 107 22.39 -2.62 8.60
C ALA A 107 23.61 -2.11 7.84
N ARG A 108 24.81 -2.50 8.29
CA ARG A 108 26.09 -2.20 7.62
C ARG A 108 26.94 -3.43 7.33
N GLU A 109 26.58 -4.56 7.92
CA GLU A 109 27.39 -5.77 7.92
C GLU A 109 26.52 -6.96 7.54
N VAL A 110 27.13 -7.93 6.88
CA VAL A 110 26.56 -9.25 6.61
C VAL A 110 26.99 -10.17 7.73
N ASP A 111 26.06 -10.94 8.29
CA ASP A 111 26.34 -11.96 9.29
C ASP A 111 26.90 -13.25 8.65
N GLU A 112 27.31 -14.20 9.50
CA GLU A 112 27.87 -15.48 9.06
C GLU A 112 26.88 -16.33 8.24
N SER A 113 25.58 -16.04 8.32
CA SER A 113 24.53 -16.71 7.56
C SER A 113 24.24 -16.07 6.20
N GLY A 114 24.94 -14.99 5.84
CA GLY A 114 24.71 -14.25 4.60
C GLY A 114 23.54 -13.26 4.68
N GLY A 115 22.91 -13.11 5.84
CA GLY A 115 21.88 -12.10 6.09
C GLY A 115 22.48 -10.78 6.56
N ILE A 116 21.72 -9.69 6.47
CA ILE A 116 22.10 -8.39 7.03
C ILE A 116 21.22 -8.07 8.25
N PRO A 117 21.73 -8.25 9.49
CA PRO A 117 20.96 -7.98 10.70
C PRO A 117 20.66 -6.48 10.84
N LEU A 118 19.39 -6.15 11.04
CA LEU A 118 18.92 -4.79 11.17
C LEU A 118 19.09 -4.30 12.62
N LYS A 119 19.80 -3.18 12.78
CA LYS A 119 20.04 -2.50 14.05
C LYS A 119 19.26 -1.18 14.10
N LYS A 120 18.88 -0.73 15.30
CA LYS A 120 18.07 0.45 15.54
C LYS A 120 18.84 1.74 15.24
N ILE A 121 18.32 2.54 14.32
CA ILE A 121 18.73 3.93 14.10
C ILE A 121 17.92 4.86 15.01
N SER A 122 16.60 4.71 15.01
CA SER A 122 15.70 5.47 15.89
C SER A 122 14.40 4.74 16.13
N ALA A 123 13.89 4.80 17.36
CA ALA A 123 12.54 4.36 17.70
C ALA A 123 12.11 5.05 18.99
N ASN A 124 10.90 5.63 19.03
CA ASN A 124 10.33 6.14 20.28
C ASN A 124 9.85 4.99 21.17
N ALA A 125 9.28 3.96 20.56
CA ALA A 125 8.81 2.74 21.20
C ALA A 125 9.09 1.54 20.29
N ILE A 126 9.40 0.39 20.89
CA ILE A 126 9.46 -0.90 20.21
C ILE A 126 8.45 -1.81 20.94
N PRO A 127 7.56 -2.52 20.21
CA PRO A 127 6.64 -3.47 20.84
C PRO A 127 7.37 -4.48 21.73
N VAL A 128 6.78 -4.80 22.88
CA VAL A 128 7.28 -5.89 23.72
C VAL A 128 7.21 -7.19 22.93
N GLY A 129 8.27 -8.00 23.00
CA GLY A 129 8.33 -9.26 22.25
C GLY A 129 8.72 -9.13 20.77
N PHE A 130 9.02 -7.91 20.28
CA PHE A 130 9.36 -7.69 18.87
C PHE A 130 10.56 -8.52 18.39
N GLY A 131 11.55 -8.78 19.27
CA GLY A 131 12.74 -9.54 18.91
C GLY A 131 13.62 -8.82 17.88
N SER A 132 14.10 -9.54 16.87
CA SER A 132 15.06 -9.05 15.89
C SER A 132 14.57 -9.21 14.44
N LEU A 133 15.14 -8.38 13.55
CA LEU A 133 14.91 -8.44 12.11
C LEU A 133 16.24 -8.53 11.37
N ALA A 134 16.24 -9.23 10.25
CA ALA A 134 17.35 -9.26 9.29
C ALA A 134 16.80 -9.27 7.86
N LEU A 135 17.54 -8.74 6.89
CA LEU A 135 17.21 -8.94 5.49
C LEU A 135 18.07 -10.08 4.94
N ALA A 136 17.50 -10.89 4.07
CA ALA A 136 18.17 -12.01 3.43
C ALA A 136 17.64 -12.19 1.99
N GLY A 137 18.00 -13.31 1.37
CA GLY A 137 17.58 -13.67 0.01
C GLY A 137 18.64 -13.39 -1.05
N SER A 138 18.37 -13.84 -2.28
CA SER A 138 19.34 -13.80 -3.38
C SER A 138 19.85 -12.40 -3.73
N ALA A 139 19.03 -11.36 -3.50
CA ALA A 139 19.44 -9.98 -3.71
C ALA A 139 20.45 -9.48 -2.65
N ILE A 140 20.43 -10.07 -1.45
CA ILE A 140 21.38 -9.77 -0.37
C ILE A 140 22.69 -10.56 -0.55
N GLU A 141 22.58 -11.84 -0.96
CA GLU A 141 23.75 -12.68 -1.29
C GLU A 141 24.62 -12.08 -2.41
N ALA A 142 24.01 -11.34 -3.33
CA ALA A 142 24.70 -10.66 -4.42
C ALA A 142 25.42 -9.36 -3.99
N LEU A 143 25.28 -8.92 -2.74
CA LEU A 143 25.90 -7.68 -2.27
C LEU A 143 27.41 -7.86 -2.07
N PRO A 144 28.24 -6.90 -2.51
CA PRO A 144 29.67 -6.93 -2.21
C PRO A 144 29.88 -6.76 -0.70
N ALA A 145 30.77 -7.56 -0.12
CA ALA A 145 31.19 -7.42 1.27
C ALA A 145 31.86 -6.05 1.47
N LEU A 146 31.14 -5.10 2.07
CA LEU A 146 31.66 -3.78 2.43
C LEU A 146 32.39 -3.86 3.77
N VAL A 147 33.72 -3.81 3.72
CA VAL A 147 34.56 -3.63 4.91
C VAL A 147 34.88 -2.13 5.00
N SER A 148 34.10 -1.36 5.76
CA SER A 148 34.43 0.05 6.00
C SER A 148 34.17 0.44 7.45
N SER A 149 35.24 0.69 8.18
CA SER A 149 35.24 1.16 9.57
C SER A 149 35.08 2.68 9.70
N ALA A 150 34.59 3.36 8.66
CA ALA A 150 34.49 4.82 8.63
C ALA A 150 33.19 5.34 9.26
N VAL A 151 33.29 6.48 9.97
CA VAL A 151 32.17 7.28 10.48
C VAL A 151 31.48 7.99 9.31
N ALA A 152 30.80 7.21 8.46
CA ALA A 152 29.92 7.58 7.32
C ALA A 152 29.67 6.37 6.40
N ALA A 153 30.00 5.14 6.81
CA ALA A 153 29.85 3.97 5.96
C ALA A 153 28.39 3.80 5.48
N PRO A 154 28.17 3.54 4.17
CA PRO A 154 26.84 3.38 3.60
C PRO A 154 26.11 2.21 4.24
N LEU A 155 24.81 2.35 4.41
CA LEU A 155 23.95 1.28 4.91
C LEU A 155 23.76 0.22 3.80
N LEU A 156 23.99 -1.06 4.14
CA LEU A 156 23.63 -2.19 3.28
C LEU A 156 22.11 -2.38 3.20
N GLY A 157 21.40 -2.01 4.27
CA GLY A 157 19.94 -2.02 4.31
C GLY A 157 19.41 -0.92 5.22
N LEU A 158 18.31 -0.32 4.83
CA LEU A 158 17.55 0.67 5.57
C LEU A 158 16.07 0.25 5.53
N VAL A 159 15.44 0.11 6.68
CA VAL A 159 14.03 -0.26 6.81
C VAL A 159 13.34 0.77 7.71
N ALA A 160 12.24 1.33 7.23
CA ALA A 160 11.32 2.09 8.07
C ALA A 160 10.05 1.27 8.30
N LEU A 161 9.67 1.14 9.56
CA LEU A 161 8.42 0.52 9.99
C LEU A 161 7.54 1.60 10.58
N LEU A 162 6.29 1.67 10.13
CA LEU A 162 5.25 2.51 10.70
C LEU A 162 4.26 1.63 11.45
N MET A 163 4.18 1.87 12.77
CA MET A 163 3.12 1.36 13.63
C MET A 163 1.94 2.33 13.56
N PRO A 164 0.80 1.96 12.95
CA PRO A 164 -0.34 2.86 12.86
C PRO A 164 -0.81 3.32 14.24
N SER A 165 -1.25 4.57 14.33
CA SER A 165 -1.87 5.10 15.55
C SER A 165 -3.09 4.24 15.93
N SER A 166 -3.08 3.70 17.14
CA SER A 166 -4.14 2.85 17.67
C SER A 166 -5.31 3.70 18.17
N LEU A 167 -6.15 4.17 17.25
CA LEU A 167 -7.17 5.17 17.57
C LEU A 167 -8.49 4.60 18.11
N GLY A 168 -8.63 3.28 18.23
CA GLY A 168 -9.94 2.66 18.47
C GLY A 168 -10.95 2.97 17.37
N ASP A 169 -10.43 3.30 16.18
CA ASP A 169 -11.17 3.84 15.05
C ASP A 169 -11.75 2.71 14.20
N SER A 170 -13.04 2.81 13.91
CA SER A 170 -13.83 1.80 13.22
C SER A 170 -13.56 1.71 11.71
N ALA A 171 -12.77 2.64 11.15
CA ALA A 171 -12.27 2.56 9.78
C ALA A 171 -10.91 1.88 9.66
N LEU A 172 -10.29 1.41 10.74
CA LEU A 172 -9.07 0.61 10.62
C LEU A 172 -9.39 -0.83 10.25
N TYR A 173 -8.50 -1.50 9.50
CA TYR A 173 -8.60 -2.95 9.33
C TYR A 173 -8.38 -3.66 10.67
N THR A 174 -9.09 -4.77 10.87
CA THR A 174 -8.75 -5.72 11.93
C THR A 174 -7.60 -6.63 11.50
N ASP A 175 -6.89 -7.22 12.46
CA ASP A 175 -5.83 -8.19 12.20
C ASP A 175 -6.34 -9.38 11.36
N GLU A 176 -7.56 -9.84 11.66
CA GLU A 176 -8.21 -10.95 10.93
C GLU A 176 -8.50 -10.57 9.47
N GLN A 177 -8.94 -9.33 9.22
CA GLN A 177 -9.16 -8.84 7.86
C GLN A 177 -7.85 -8.82 7.09
N LEU A 178 -6.79 -8.21 7.65
CA LEU A 178 -5.48 -8.13 7.00
C LEU A 178 -4.92 -9.51 6.68
N ASN A 179 -5.12 -10.51 7.54
CA ASN A 179 -4.64 -11.88 7.31
C ASN A 179 -5.29 -12.60 6.12
N THR A 180 -6.36 -12.05 5.53
CA THR A 180 -7.03 -12.62 4.35
C THR A 180 -6.80 -11.82 3.07
N LEU A 181 -6.22 -10.63 3.18
CA LEU A 181 -6.05 -9.70 2.07
C LEU A 181 -4.70 -9.92 1.38
N LYS A 182 -4.70 -9.75 0.05
CA LYS A 182 -3.46 -9.64 -0.74
C LYS A 182 -2.94 -8.21 -0.79
N GLN A 183 -3.86 -7.25 -0.74
CA GLN A 183 -3.57 -5.83 -0.73
C GLN A 183 -4.51 -5.14 0.24
N ALA A 184 -4.01 -4.14 0.95
CA ALA A 184 -4.79 -3.32 1.86
C ALA A 184 -4.61 -1.84 1.56
N ARG A 185 -5.67 -1.08 1.79
CA ARG A 185 -5.69 0.37 1.56
C ARG A 185 -4.91 1.08 2.68
N THR A 186 -4.14 2.11 2.36
CA THR A 186 -3.50 3.00 3.35
C THR A 186 -3.66 4.47 2.93
N ARG A 187 -3.64 5.41 3.89
CA ARG A 187 -3.66 6.86 3.64
C ARG A 187 -2.30 7.53 3.65
N VAL A 188 -1.24 6.76 3.91
CA VAL A 188 0.14 7.23 3.86
C VAL A 188 1.03 6.19 3.19
N ARG A 189 1.90 6.65 2.31
CA ARG A 189 3.03 5.87 1.77
C ARG A 189 4.33 6.61 2.00
N LEU A 190 5.33 5.89 2.49
CA LEU A 190 6.59 6.46 2.94
C LEU A 190 7.72 6.08 2.01
N ARG A 191 8.70 6.97 1.93
CA ARG A 191 10.01 6.68 1.38
C ARG A 191 11.07 7.19 2.31
N VAL A 192 12.09 6.37 2.52
CA VAL A 192 13.33 6.71 3.20
C VAL A 192 14.51 6.25 2.36
N GLU A 193 15.53 7.09 2.28
CA GLU A 193 16.76 6.82 1.53
C GLU A 193 17.95 7.44 2.26
N GLN A 194 19.12 6.81 2.12
CA GLN A 194 20.38 7.42 2.54
C GLN A 194 20.94 8.28 1.39
N GLN A 195 21.35 9.50 1.72
CA GLN A 195 22.00 10.41 0.79
C GLN A 195 23.50 10.14 0.68
N ALA A 196 24.14 10.71 -0.35
CA ALA A 196 25.57 10.51 -0.59
C ALA A 196 26.48 11.03 0.54
N ASP A 197 25.99 11.96 1.36
CA ASP A 197 26.68 12.47 2.55
C ASP A 197 26.45 11.60 3.81
N GLY A 198 25.72 10.48 3.67
CA GLY A 198 25.38 9.56 4.75
C GLY A 198 24.15 9.96 5.56
N SER A 199 23.60 11.16 5.34
CA SER A 199 22.37 11.61 6.00
C SER A 199 21.15 10.84 5.48
N LEU A 200 20.08 10.80 6.27
CA LEU A 200 18.84 10.16 5.85
C LEU A 200 17.84 11.21 5.37
N LYS A 201 17.24 10.96 4.22
CA LYS A 201 16.09 11.71 3.69
C LYS A 201 14.86 10.84 3.79
N GLY A 202 13.77 11.40 4.30
CA GLY A 202 12.48 10.74 4.38
C GLY A 202 11.33 11.69 4.09
N TYR A 203 10.33 11.21 3.37
CA TYR A 203 9.08 11.92 3.10
C TYR A 203 7.95 10.90 2.91
N GLY A 204 6.71 11.35 3.11
CA GLY A 204 5.53 10.57 2.82
C GLY A 204 4.57 11.30 1.90
N PHE A 205 3.70 10.56 1.25
CA PHE A 205 2.57 11.10 0.51
C PHE A 205 1.26 10.62 1.10
N TYR A 206 0.32 11.56 1.24
CA TYR A 206 -1.07 11.26 1.51
C TYR A 206 -1.71 10.68 0.23
N THR A 207 -2.24 9.47 0.30
CA THR A 207 -2.79 8.78 -0.88
C THR A 207 -4.18 9.29 -1.25
N GLY A 208 -4.98 9.68 -0.25
CA GLY A 208 -6.34 10.18 -0.42
C GLY A 208 -7.19 9.33 -1.38
N LYS A 209 -7.69 9.95 -2.45
CA LYS A 209 -8.52 9.29 -3.47
C LYS A 209 -7.73 8.76 -4.66
N ASN A 210 -6.39 8.79 -4.59
CA ASN A 210 -5.55 8.28 -5.66
C ASN A 210 -5.48 6.74 -5.57
N ARG A 211 -6.30 6.07 -6.40
CA ARG A 211 -6.47 4.61 -6.38
C ARG A 211 -5.19 3.85 -6.69
N ASP A 212 -4.33 4.41 -7.53
CA ASP A 212 -3.05 3.79 -7.91
C ASP A 212 -2.04 3.86 -6.76
N TRP A 213 -2.27 4.75 -5.78
CA TRP A 213 -1.37 4.95 -4.65
C TRP A 213 -1.87 4.26 -3.39
N GLU A 214 -3.18 4.16 -3.18
CA GLU A 214 -3.74 3.76 -1.89
C GLU A 214 -3.58 2.28 -1.55
N MET A 215 -3.34 1.40 -2.52
CA MET A 215 -3.22 -0.04 -2.31
C MET A 215 -1.76 -0.45 -2.13
N VAL A 216 -1.49 -1.24 -1.08
CA VAL A 216 -0.17 -1.77 -0.73
C VAL A 216 -0.29 -3.28 -0.51
N ASP A 217 0.70 -4.04 -0.97
CA ASP A 217 0.74 -5.49 -0.83
C ASP A 217 0.84 -5.92 0.63
N VAL A 218 0.07 -6.93 0.99
CA VAL A 218 0.05 -7.53 2.32
C VAL A 218 0.89 -8.79 2.29
N VAL A 219 1.93 -8.82 3.13
CA VAL A 219 2.88 -9.93 3.22
C VAL A 219 2.77 -10.55 4.60
N GLN A 220 2.61 -11.87 4.62
CA GLN A 220 2.53 -12.65 5.86
C GLN A 220 3.89 -13.25 6.19
N PHE A 221 4.22 -13.25 7.47
CA PHE A 221 5.33 -14.02 8.00
C PHE A 221 4.98 -15.51 8.04
N ILE A 222 5.80 -16.33 7.38
CA ILE A 222 5.65 -17.79 7.33
C ILE A 222 6.79 -18.43 8.11
N ALA A 223 6.48 -19.43 8.94
CA ALA A 223 7.50 -20.15 9.70
C ALA A 223 8.45 -20.92 8.77
N ARG A 224 9.76 -20.75 8.98
CA ARG A 224 10.86 -21.48 8.32
C ARG A 224 11.88 -21.85 9.39
N GLY A 225 11.76 -23.05 9.94
CA GLY A 225 12.61 -23.50 11.05
C GLY A 225 12.28 -22.76 12.35
N ASP A 226 13.28 -22.10 12.93
CA ASP A 226 13.22 -21.29 14.15
C ASP A 226 12.90 -19.80 13.89
N ARG A 227 12.72 -19.43 12.61
CA ARG A 227 12.50 -18.06 12.16
C ARG A 227 11.20 -17.93 11.38
N PHE A 228 10.75 -16.70 11.21
CA PHE A 228 9.68 -16.35 10.30
C PHE A 228 10.20 -15.55 9.11
N VAL A 229 9.63 -15.77 7.94
CA VAL A 229 10.08 -15.17 6.67
C VAL A 229 8.92 -14.48 5.99
N ALA A 230 9.14 -13.24 5.57
CA ALA A 230 8.26 -12.46 4.71
C ALA A 230 8.98 -12.18 3.38
N ASP A 231 8.40 -12.60 2.26
CA ASP A 231 8.94 -12.31 0.92
C ASP A 231 8.59 -10.86 0.54
N LEU A 232 9.61 -10.04 0.28
CA LEU A 232 9.47 -8.64 -0.11
C LEU A 232 9.68 -8.45 -1.63
N ASP A 233 9.42 -9.49 -2.41
CA ASP A 233 9.65 -9.62 -3.85
C ASP A 233 11.12 -9.51 -4.25
N GLU A 234 11.43 -9.50 -5.55
CA GLU A 234 12.76 -9.27 -6.16
C GLU A 234 13.95 -9.92 -5.40
N GLY A 235 13.75 -11.14 -4.88
CA GLY A 235 14.78 -11.90 -4.16
C GLY A 235 15.21 -11.33 -2.81
N VAL A 236 14.38 -10.52 -2.15
CA VAL A 236 14.62 -10.03 -0.78
C VAL A 236 13.61 -10.66 0.16
N GLU A 237 14.12 -11.20 1.25
CA GLU A 237 13.32 -11.73 2.36
C GLU A 237 13.56 -10.87 3.61
N LEU A 238 12.51 -10.61 4.38
CA LEU A 238 12.61 -10.12 5.74
C LEU A 238 12.49 -11.31 6.70
N LEU A 239 13.52 -11.52 7.49
CA LEU A 239 13.56 -12.53 8.54
C LEU A 239 13.14 -11.87 9.86
N TRP A 240 12.21 -12.50 10.57
CA TRP A 240 11.79 -12.11 11.91
C TRP A 240 12.04 -13.24 12.90
N THR A 241 12.75 -12.91 13.97
CA THR A 241 12.99 -13.81 15.10
C THR A 241 12.33 -13.19 16.34
N PRO A 242 11.24 -13.77 16.87
CA PRO A 242 10.59 -13.25 18.07
C PRO A 242 11.54 -13.30 19.28
N ALA A 243 11.31 -12.44 20.27
CA ALA A 243 12.05 -12.53 21.53
C ALA A 243 11.71 -13.85 22.25
N VAL A 244 12.73 -14.55 22.76
CA VAL A 244 12.58 -15.88 23.41
C VAL A 244 11.83 -15.78 24.73
N ASP A 245 12.05 -14.69 25.48
CA ASP A 245 11.31 -14.38 26.70
C ASP A 245 10.71 -12.97 26.59
N GLY A 246 9.46 -12.78 27.04
CA GLY A 246 8.80 -11.47 27.11
C GLY A 246 9.52 -10.44 28.02
N SER A 247 10.60 -10.86 28.67
CA SER A 247 11.52 -10.07 29.47
C SER A 247 12.90 -9.87 28.84
N ASP A 248 13.17 -10.34 27.61
CA ASP A 248 14.47 -10.13 26.98
C ASP A 248 14.64 -8.62 26.66
N ILE A 249 15.39 -7.98 27.55
CA ILE A 249 15.50 -6.52 27.73
C ILE A 249 16.26 -5.86 26.58
N LEU A 250 16.91 -6.64 25.72
CA LEU A 250 17.91 -6.09 24.79
C LEU A 250 17.31 -5.36 23.59
N GLY A 251 16.03 -5.61 23.27
CA GLY A 251 15.36 -4.98 22.13
C GLY A 251 16.16 -5.11 20.84
N ILE A 252 15.84 -4.29 19.83
CA ILE A 252 16.68 -4.22 18.64
C ILE A 252 17.97 -3.46 19.02
N PRO A 253 19.17 -4.05 18.85
CA PRO A 253 20.43 -3.42 19.23
C PRO A 253 20.64 -2.12 18.47
N ALA A 254 21.28 -1.12 19.09
CA ALA A 254 21.55 0.16 18.44
C ALA A 254 22.57 0.01 17.29
N LEU A 255 22.40 0.78 16.23
CA LEU A 255 23.40 0.87 15.17
C LEU A 255 24.53 1.81 15.61
N GLU A 256 25.76 1.31 15.61
CA GLU A 256 26.93 2.12 15.95
C GLU A 256 27.10 3.27 14.94
N ALA A 257 27.34 4.48 15.45
CA ALA A 257 27.40 5.70 14.63
C ALA A 257 26.21 5.82 13.65
N ALA A 258 24.99 5.61 14.16
CA ALA A 258 23.77 5.74 13.37
C ALA A 258 23.60 7.17 12.83
N PRO A 259 23.15 7.34 11.57
CA PRO A 259 22.78 8.66 11.06
C PRO A 259 21.57 9.21 11.81
N GLN A 260 21.41 10.54 11.80
CA GLN A 260 20.25 11.17 12.42
C GLN A 260 18.97 10.82 11.66
N ALA A 261 17.93 10.44 12.40
CA ALA A 261 16.62 10.16 11.82
C ALA A 261 15.98 11.45 11.26
N PRO A 262 15.40 11.41 10.05
CA PRO A 262 14.79 12.57 9.44
C PRO A 262 13.45 12.89 10.10
N HIS A 263 13.08 14.17 10.12
CA HIS A 263 11.70 14.55 10.36
C HIS A 263 10.89 14.31 9.07
N ILE A 264 9.90 13.42 9.12
CA ILE A 264 9.12 13.03 7.95
C ILE A 264 7.79 13.79 7.93
N TRP A 265 7.59 14.55 6.85
CA TRP A 265 6.31 15.18 6.51
C TRP A 265 5.55 14.31 5.51
N VAL A 266 4.23 14.30 5.64
CA VAL A 266 3.28 13.65 4.73
C VAL A 266 2.62 14.74 3.88
N TYR A 267 2.98 14.77 2.60
CA TYR A 267 2.55 15.81 1.67
C TYR A 267 1.27 15.42 0.93
N PRO A 268 0.38 16.38 0.65
CA PRO A 268 -0.75 16.14 -0.25
C PRO A 268 -0.26 15.94 -1.69
N PRO A 269 -1.01 15.19 -2.53
CA PRO A 269 -0.64 14.89 -3.91
C PRO A 269 -0.88 16.11 -4.83
N THR A 270 -0.14 17.18 -4.61
CA THR A 270 -0.26 18.44 -5.36
C THR A 270 1.07 18.81 -6.01
N LYS A 271 1.01 19.58 -7.11
CA LYS A 271 2.22 20.11 -7.78
C LYS A 271 3.09 20.99 -6.86
N ALA A 272 2.53 21.49 -5.76
CA ALA A 272 3.30 22.23 -4.75
C ALA A 272 4.33 21.33 -4.04
N ALA A 273 4.09 20.01 -3.97
CA ALA A 273 5.03 19.06 -3.40
C ALA A 273 6.32 18.94 -4.24
N ASP A 274 6.25 19.05 -5.57
CA ASP A 274 7.42 19.02 -6.48
C ASP A 274 8.41 20.17 -6.20
N GLY A 275 7.90 21.33 -5.76
CA GLY A 275 8.73 22.49 -5.43
C GLY A 275 9.42 22.41 -4.07
N ILE A 276 8.89 21.59 -3.15
CA ILE A 276 9.40 21.42 -1.78
C ILE A 276 10.35 20.22 -1.73
N LEU A 277 9.91 19.09 -2.30
CA LEU A 277 10.68 17.87 -2.41
C LEU A 277 11.40 17.89 -3.75
N VAL A 278 12.64 18.35 -3.80
CA VAL A 278 13.41 18.37 -5.05
C VAL A 278 13.45 16.96 -5.67
N ASN A 279 12.77 16.78 -6.81
CA ASN A 279 12.57 15.52 -7.55
C ASN A 279 12.08 14.35 -6.67
N PRO A 280 10.82 14.38 -6.19
CA PRO A 280 10.30 13.28 -5.41
C PRO A 280 10.03 12.08 -6.32
N VAL A 281 10.18 10.89 -5.76
CA VAL A 281 9.66 9.67 -6.36
C VAL A 281 8.27 9.46 -5.76
N TYR A 282 7.30 9.20 -6.61
CA TYR A 282 5.92 8.97 -6.21
C TYR A 282 5.68 7.47 -5.96
N PRO A 283 4.61 7.10 -5.24
CA PRO A 283 4.04 5.75 -5.34
C PRO A 283 3.41 5.54 -6.73
N PRO A 284 3.24 4.28 -7.19
CA PRO A 284 3.46 3.02 -6.47
C PRO A 284 4.88 2.46 -6.58
N GLU A 285 5.87 3.22 -7.07
CA GLU A 285 7.24 2.77 -7.31
C GLU A 285 8.06 2.47 -6.03
N TYR A 286 7.40 2.44 -4.88
CA TYR A 286 8.01 2.13 -3.59
C TYR A 286 8.07 0.63 -3.39
N ARG A 287 9.05 0.21 -2.59
CA ARG A 287 9.14 -1.16 -2.09
C ARG A 287 8.62 -1.19 -0.65
N ASP A 288 7.31 -1.14 -0.55
CA ASP A 288 6.58 -1.05 0.70
C ASP A 288 5.47 -2.10 0.79
N PHE A 289 5.24 -2.57 2.00
CA PHE A 289 4.39 -3.70 2.30
C PHE A 289 3.66 -3.49 3.61
N ILE A 290 2.54 -4.17 3.80
CA ILE A 290 1.90 -4.35 5.10
C ILE A 290 2.27 -5.74 5.61
N LEU A 291 3.08 -5.77 6.66
CA LEU A 291 3.52 -6.99 7.33
C LEU A 291 2.45 -7.48 8.29
N VAL A 292 2.04 -8.74 8.13
CA VAL A 292 1.12 -9.43 9.04
C VAL A 292 1.88 -10.54 9.76
N PHE A 293 1.84 -10.49 11.08
CA PHE A 293 2.50 -11.46 11.95
C PHE A 293 1.60 -12.69 12.17
N PRO A 294 2.18 -13.86 12.48
CA PRO A 294 1.41 -15.07 12.76
C PRO A 294 0.46 -14.88 13.94
N ALA A 295 -0.72 -15.52 13.88
CA ALA A 295 -1.67 -15.49 14.97
C ALA A 295 -1.04 -16.00 16.28
N GLY A 296 -1.30 -15.30 17.38
CA GLY A 296 -0.74 -15.64 18.70
C GLY A 296 0.67 -15.08 18.98
N ALA A 297 1.32 -14.43 18.00
CA ALA A 297 2.61 -13.77 18.20
C ALA A 297 2.56 -12.53 19.12
N GLY A 298 1.36 -12.01 19.43
CA GLY A 298 1.20 -10.76 20.19
C GLY A 298 1.63 -9.50 19.43
N MET A 299 1.95 -9.64 18.15
CA MET A 299 2.47 -8.57 17.29
C MET A 299 1.36 -8.02 16.39
N ARG A 300 1.18 -6.70 16.40
CA ARG A 300 0.26 -6.02 15.48
C ARG A 300 0.90 -5.86 14.10
N PRO A 301 0.10 -5.86 13.03
CA PRO A 301 0.56 -5.56 11.68
C PRO A 301 1.30 -4.22 11.56
N LEU A 302 2.30 -4.15 10.67
CA LEU A 302 3.16 -2.99 10.47
C LEU A 302 3.22 -2.61 9.00
N TYR A 303 3.29 -1.31 8.68
CA TYR A 303 3.69 -0.89 7.34
C TYR A 303 5.22 -0.83 7.28
N LEU A 304 5.81 -1.43 6.26
CA LEU A 304 7.24 -1.47 6.02
C LEU A 304 7.55 -0.73 4.72
N VAL A 305 8.64 0.02 4.69
CA VAL A 305 9.36 0.38 3.46
C VAL A 305 10.82 -0.07 3.60
N ALA A 306 11.31 -0.79 2.59
CA ALA A 306 12.70 -1.25 2.54
C ALA A 306 13.47 -0.51 1.44
N SER A 307 14.57 0.14 1.84
CA SER A 307 15.61 0.63 0.96
C SER A 307 16.85 -0.20 1.22
N ILE A 308 17.04 -1.22 0.39
CA ILE A 308 18.28 -1.98 0.41
C ILE A 308 19.27 -1.17 -0.41
N SER A 309 20.55 -1.20 -0.01
CA SER A 309 21.65 -0.92 -0.94
C SER A 309 21.62 -2.04 -1.98
N GLN A 310 20.59 -2.04 -2.82
CA GLN A 310 20.61 -2.66 -4.12
C GLN A 310 21.87 -2.09 -4.74
N GLY A 311 22.84 -2.93 -5.09
CA GLY A 311 24.03 -2.49 -5.83
C GLY A 311 23.72 -1.85 -7.19
N ASN A 312 22.47 -1.46 -7.50
CA ASN A 312 21.97 -1.35 -8.86
C ASN A 312 21.31 0.01 -9.14
N TYR A 313 21.96 1.08 -8.73
CA TYR A 313 22.21 2.11 -9.73
C TYR A 313 23.69 2.09 -10.06
N HIS A 314 24.01 1.44 -11.18
CA HIS A 314 25.38 1.44 -11.66
C HIS A 314 25.77 2.89 -11.95
N GLN A 315 26.86 3.35 -11.33
CA GLN A 315 27.34 4.70 -11.60
C GLN A 315 27.67 4.82 -13.08
N LYS A 316 27.29 5.94 -13.69
CA LYS A 316 27.67 6.20 -15.08
C LYS A 316 29.20 6.09 -15.18
N PRO A 317 29.72 5.32 -16.14
CA PRO A 317 31.16 5.19 -16.27
C PRO A 317 31.75 6.55 -16.69
N LYS A 318 32.97 6.84 -16.26
CA LYS A 318 33.66 8.09 -16.64
C LYS A 318 33.95 8.12 -18.14
N ASN A 319 34.26 6.96 -18.70
CA ASN A 319 34.57 6.74 -20.11
C ASN A 319 33.80 5.51 -20.62
N LEU A 320 33.69 5.35 -21.94
CA LEU A 320 33.11 4.17 -22.56
C LEU A 320 34.20 3.41 -23.35
N PRO A 321 34.91 2.45 -22.72
CA PRO A 321 36.04 1.75 -23.36
C PRO A 321 35.68 1.11 -24.70
N ALA A 322 34.49 0.50 -24.81
CA ALA A 322 34.00 -0.11 -26.04
C ALA A 322 33.54 0.91 -27.10
N TYR A 323 33.39 2.19 -26.73
CA TYR A 323 32.86 3.25 -27.58
C TYR A 323 33.79 4.47 -27.58
N PRO A 324 35.04 4.33 -28.07
CA PRO A 324 36.07 5.37 -27.96
C PRO A 324 35.74 6.65 -28.76
N ASP A 325 34.82 6.59 -29.73
CA ASP A 325 34.37 7.73 -30.52
C ASP A 325 33.13 8.43 -29.95
N ALA A 326 32.48 7.85 -28.93
CA ALA A 326 31.33 8.47 -28.29
C ALA A 326 31.77 9.71 -27.49
N ARG A 327 31.05 10.82 -27.67
CA ARG A 327 31.30 12.09 -26.97
C ARG A 327 30.05 12.53 -26.24
N TRP A 328 30.24 13.21 -25.12
CA TRP A 328 29.14 13.73 -24.31
C TRP A 328 28.18 14.56 -25.15
N ALA A 329 26.88 14.32 -24.98
CA ALA A 329 25.81 15.03 -25.65
C ALA A 329 24.78 15.50 -24.62
N THR A 330 24.04 16.56 -24.95
CA THR A 330 23.00 17.10 -24.08
C THR A 330 21.97 16.01 -23.73
N PRO A 331 21.78 15.67 -22.45
CA PRO A 331 20.74 14.74 -22.01
C PRO A 331 19.35 15.24 -22.41
N LYS A 332 18.45 14.32 -22.78
CA LYS A 332 17.04 14.65 -23.07
C LYS A 332 16.04 13.66 -22.52
N THR A 333 16.38 12.38 -22.42
CA THR A 333 15.46 11.36 -21.91
C THR A 333 15.34 11.47 -20.39
N PRO A 334 14.12 11.63 -19.84
CA PRO A 334 13.91 11.58 -18.40
C PRO A 334 14.28 10.21 -17.81
N ILE A 335 14.86 10.20 -16.61
CA ILE A 335 15.04 8.97 -15.84
C ILE A 335 13.65 8.49 -15.37
N LYS A 336 13.34 7.20 -15.56
CA LYS A 336 12.09 6.61 -15.06
C LYS A 336 12.14 6.60 -13.53
N GLY A 337 11.15 7.20 -12.88
CA GLY A 337 11.14 7.41 -11.43
C GLY A 337 11.67 8.77 -10.96
N GLY A 338 11.99 9.71 -11.88
CA GLY A 338 12.44 11.06 -11.53
C GLY A 338 13.95 11.16 -11.27
N GLY A 339 14.43 12.36 -10.95
CA GLY A 339 15.85 12.58 -10.58
C GLY A 339 16.76 13.15 -11.68
N GLY A 340 16.21 13.56 -12.83
CA GLY A 340 16.95 14.24 -13.89
C GLY A 340 16.88 13.54 -15.26
N LEU A 341 17.87 13.80 -16.10
CA LEU A 341 17.95 13.28 -17.46
C LEU A 341 19.05 12.20 -17.57
N ARG A 342 18.81 11.19 -18.40
CA ARG A 342 19.77 10.10 -18.64
C ARG A 342 21.06 10.65 -19.26
N PRO A 343 22.24 10.31 -18.73
CA PRO A 343 23.51 10.60 -19.39
C PRO A 343 23.50 10.11 -20.82
N ARG A 344 23.97 10.98 -21.73
CA ARG A 344 23.87 10.75 -23.16
C ARG A 344 25.21 11.03 -23.84
N TRP A 345 25.56 10.18 -24.80
CA TRP A 345 26.67 10.39 -25.72
C TRP A 345 26.21 10.23 -27.17
N LYS A 346 26.97 10.81 -28.10
CA LYS A 346 26.83 10.62 -29.54
C LYS A 346 28.18 10.36 -30.19
N ASP A 347 28.22 9.47 -31.18
CA ASP A 347 29.39 9.29 -32.05
C ASP A 347 29.28 10.13 -33.34
N ARG A 348 30.25 9.96 -34.24
CA ARG A 348 30.34 10.73 -35.50
C ARG A 348 29.25 10.36 -36.50
N GLU A 349 28.77 9.12 -36.44
CA GLU A 349 27.69 8.57 -37.25
C GLU A 349 26.31 9.02 -36.75
N GLY A 350 26.25 9.59 -35.55
CA GLY A 350 25.06 10.12 -34.90
C GLY A 350 24.28 9.06 -34.12
N ILE A 351 24.87 7.91 -33.81
CA ILE A 351 24.29 6.93 -32.88
C ILE A 351 24.30 7.56 -31.48
N ILE A 352 23.21 7.33 -30.76
CA ILE A 352 22.98 7.85 -29.42
C ILE A 352 23.18 6.71 -28.43
N TYR A 353 23.88 7.01 -27.35
CA TYR A 353 24.16 6.09 -26.27
C TYR A 353 23.57 6.69 -25.00
N GLU A 354 22.66 5.97 -24.34
CA GLU A 354 22.13 6.39 -23.03
C GLU A 354 22.48 5.37 -21.96
N TRP A 355 22.85 5.86 -20.77
CA TRP A 355 23.14 5.00 -19.64
C TRP A 355 21.86 4.52 -18.97
N ASP A 356 21.70 3.21 -18.84
CA ASP A 356 20.68 2.61 -17.99
C ASP A 356 21.27 2.32 -16.61
N PHE A 357 20.97 3.21 -15.66
CA PHE A 357 21.43 3.04 -14.30
C PHE A 357 20.92 1.75 -13.66
N ARG A 358 19.74 1.23 -14.05
CA ARG A 358 19.15 0.02 -13.44
C ARG A 358 19.92 -1.24 -13.81
N HIS A 359 20.47 -1.29 -15.02
CA HIS A 359 21.11 -2.49 -15.57
C HIS A 359 22.62 -2.34 -15.78
N GLY A 360 23.17 -1.14 -15.61
CA GLY A 360 24.61 -0.91 -15.80
C GLY A 360 25.05 -1.08 -17.23
N ALA A 361 24.18 -0.69 -18.17
CA ALA A 361 24.36 -0.96 -19.58
C ALA A 361 24.12 0.28 -20.43
N ILE A 362 24.56 0.19 -21.68
CA ILE A 362 24.37 1.21 -22.71
C ILE A 362 23.19 0.82 -23.58
N GLU A 363 22.15 1.65 -23.56
CA GLU A 363 21.04 1.56 -24.49
C GLU A 363 21.40 2.37 -25.75
N LYS A 364 21.50 1.71 -26.91
CA LYS A 364 21.85 2.38 -28.17
C LYS A 364 20.62 2.77 -28.97
N TYR A 365 20.69 3.91 -29.64
CA TYR A 365 19.65 4.39 -30.53
C TYR A 365 20.23 4.97 -31.81
N THR A 366 19.51 4.82 -32.93
CA THR A 366 19.85 5.51 -34.18
C THR A 366 19.76 7.03 -34.02
N LYS A 367 20.34 7.80 -34.97
CA LYS A 367 20.17 9.26 -35.07
C LYS A 367 18.72 9.76 -35.17
N ARG A 368 17.76 8.85 -35.38
CA ARG A 368 16.31 9.12 -35.39
C ARG A 368 15.60 8.57 -34.15
N GLY A 369 16.35 8.20 -33.11
CA GLY A 369 15.83 7.80 -31.80
C GLY A 369 15.26 6.38 -31.75
N ARG A 370 15.50 5.53 -32.76
CA ARG A 370 15.08 4.12 -32.76
C ARG A 370 16.02 3.25 -31.95
N HIS A 371 15.50 2.43 -31.05
CA HIS A 371 16.29 1.53 -30.21
C HIS A 371 17.02 0.46 -31.04
N LEU A 372 18.28 0.22 -30.71
CA LEU A 372 19.17 -0.74 -31.36
C LEU A 372 19.51 -1.93 -30.45
N GLY A 373 19.25 -1.83 -29.14
CA GLY A 373 19.52 -2.86 -28.15
C GLY A 373 20.30 -2.34 -26.95
N GLU A 374 20.46 -3.24 -25.99
CA GLU A 374 21.24 -3.04 -24.76
C GLU A 374 22.63 -3.66 -24.96
N TYR A 375 23.68 -2.96 -24.54
CA TYR A 375 25.06 -3.36 -24.73
C TYR A 375 25.91 -3.14 -23.47
N ASN A 376 26.91 -4.00 -23.27
CA ASN A 376 27.93 -3.85 -22.24
C ASN A 376 28.86 -2.66 -22.57
N HIS A 377 29.14 -1.80 -21.58
CA HIS A 377 29.93 -0.58 -21.79
C HIS A 377 31.45 -0.80 -21.87
N GLU A 378 31.95 -1.92 -21.34
CA GLU A 378 33.36 -2.31 -21.32
C GLU A 378 33.73 -3.15 -22.54
N THR A 379 32.92 -4.16 -22.87
CA THR A 379 33.22 -5.13 -23.93
C THR A 379 32.56 -4.79 -25.26
N GLY A 380 31.48 -4.02 -25.24
CA GLY A 380 30.67 -3.70 -26.41
C GLY A 380 29.71 -4.80 -26.86
N GLU A 381 29.68 -5.93 -26.15
CA GLU A 381 28.80 -7.07 -26.42
C GLU A 381 27.33 -6.69 -26.25
N GLN A 382 26.47 -7.20 -27.14
CA GLN A 382 25.03 -6.97 -27.06
C GLN A 382 24.39 -7.92 -26.04
N THR A 383 23.77 -7.38 -25.01
CA THR A 383 23.10 -8.16 -23.95
C THR A 383 21.62 -8.36 -24.24
N LYS A 384 20.97 -7.42 -24.97
CA LYS A 384 19.57 -7.56 -25.40
C LYS A 384 19.36 -7.06 -26.84
N PRO A 385 18.45 -7.69 -27.60
CA PRO A 385 18.12 -7.27 -28.95
C PRO A 385 17.39 -5.91 -28.97
N ALA A 386 17.29 -5.32 -30.16
CA ALA A 386 16.51 -4.10 -30.37
C ALA A 386 15.03 -4.30 -30.02
N ASP A 387 14.44 -3.28 -29.40
CA ASP A 387 13.00 -3.23 -29.07
C ASP A 387 12.33 -2.21 -29.99
N PRO A 388 11.48 -2.64 -30.94
CA PRO A 388 10.90 -1.74 -31.94
C PRO A 388 9.94 -0.70 -31.34
N THR A 389 9.43 -0.95 -30.13
CA THR A 389 8.50 -0.05 -29.42
C THR A 389 9.22 1.09 -28.70
N ARG A 390 10.52 0.93 -28.41
CA ARG A 390 11.31 1.95 -27.70
C ARG A 390 11.79 3.04 -28.64
N ARG A 391 11.52 4.29 -28.25
CA ARG A 391 11.89 5.51 -28.97
C ARG A 391 12.34 6.59 -27.99
N ILE A 392 13.31 7.39 -28.41
CA ILE A 392 13.75 8.59 -27.68
C ILE A 392 13.75 9.82 -28.60
N GLU A 393 13.72 11.00 -28.01
CA GLU A 393 14.02 12.22 -28.74
C GLU A 393 15.52 12.27 -29.10
N PRO A 394 15.89 12.37 -30.39
CA PRO A 394 17.30 12.36 -30.83
C PRO A 394 18.17 13.48 -30.27
#